data_AF-A0A0L6JY83-F1
#
_entry.id   AF-A0A0L6JY83-F1
#
_cell.length_a   1.000
_cell.length_b   1.000
_cell.length_c   1.000
_cell.angle_alpha   90.00
_cell.angle_beta   90.00
_cell.angle_gamma   90.00
#
_symmetry.space_group_name_H-M   'P 1'
#
loop_
_entity.id
_entity.type
_entity.pdbx_description
1 polymer ?
#
loop_
_entity_poly.entity_id
_entity_poly.type
_entity_poly.pdbx_seq_one_letter_code
_entity_poly.pdbx_strand_id
1 'polypeptide(L)'
;MLVAKDGDTSTEYQETRDFIVSHCIKEIKHCNEELEVIEAEIKKHMKQFPYRLETMPGINTITAAMLISEIGDIRRFSSADKMCRYSGISPVSCSSGDKDKNFRNKQGNRRLYEIFRDIASRNISRGRDKKSPINETFLEYFNKKISEGKTRRQALIAVMRQIAKVIYSMMIHQREYIKPTVSKIENA
;
A
#
# COMPACT_ATOMS: atom_id res chain seq x y z
N MET A 1 23.69 21.52 22.24
CA MET A 1 24.75 22.54 22.34
C MET A 1 24.66 23.58 21.20
N LEU A 2 23.44 24.04 20.85
CA LEU A 2 23.21 25.07 19.82
C LEU A 2 22.21 26.14 20.30
N VAL A 3 21.27 25.79 21.18
CA VAL A 3 20.26 26.71 21.74
C VAL A 3 20.84 27.71 22.76
N ALA A 4 21.98 27.41 23.38
CA ALA A 4 22.55 28.23 24.46
C ALA A 4 23.34 29.48 23.98
N LYS A 5 23.42 29.71 22.66
CA LYS A 5 24.15 30.85 22.06
C LYS A 5 23.24 31.97 21.56
N ASP A 6 21.94 31.73 21.46
CA ASP A 6 20.97 32.78 21.20
C ASP A 6 20.71 33.50 22.52
N GLY A 7 20.60 34.83 22.50
CA GLY A 7 20.51 35.69 23.69
C GLY A 7 19.21 35.49 24.50
N ASP A 8 18.55 36.59 24.88
CA ASP A 8 17.22 36.49 25.47
C ASP A 8 16.24 35.95 24.41
N THR A 9 15.97 34.64 24.51
CA THR A 9 15.04 33.91 23.64
C THR A 9 13.63 33.89 24.25
N SER A 10 13.39 34.63 25.34
CA SER A 10 12.06 34.77 25.91
C SER A 10 11.16 35.49 24.91
N THR A 11 10.20 34.73 24.39
CA THR A 11 9.12 35.29 23.58
C THR A 11 7.95 35.63 24.49
N GLU A 12 7.11 36.59 24.10
CA GLU A 12 5.89 36.88 24.85
C GLU A 12 5.08 35.60 25.09
N TYR A 13 4.54 35.45 26.31
CA TYR A 13 3.76 34.29 26.75
C TYR A 13 4.51 32.93 26.77
N GLN A 14 5.83 32.93 26.93
CA GLN A 14 6.65 31.71 26.95
C GLN A 14 6.08 30.59 27.84
N GLU A 15 5.66 30.91 29.08
CA GLU A 15 5.09 29.93 30.02
C GLU A 15 3.82 29.26 29.47
N THR A 16 2.92 30.05 28.88
CA THR A 16 1.68 29.53 28.26
C THR A 16 2.00 28.65 27.06
N ARG A 17 2.98 29.05 26.24
CA ARG A 17 3.42 28.27 25.08
C ARG A 17 4.03 26.93 25.52
N ASP A 18 4.89 26.95 26.53
CA ASP A 18 5.52 25.75 27.08
C ASP A 18 4.48 24.82 27.71
N PHE A 19 3.48 25.37 28.40
CA PHE A 19 2.34 24.59 28.91
C PHE A 19 1.58 23.89 27.78
N ILE A 20 1.21 24.61 26.71
CA ILE A 20 0.49 24.02 25.56
C ILE A 20 1.33 22.96 24.86
N VAL A 21 2.61 23.26 24.56
CA VAL A 21 3.51 22.35 23.86
C VAL A 21 3.76 21.08 24.69
N SER A 22 4.01 21.21 25.99
CA SER A 22 4.21 20.05 26.87
C SER A 22 2.97 19.17 26.93
N HIS A 23 1.77 19.75 26.94
CA HIS A 23 0.52 18.99 26.89
C HIS A 23 0.35 18.27 25.55
N CYS A 24 0.57 18.94 24.41
CA CYS A 24 0.53 18.29 23.10
C CYS A 24 1.54 17.14 22.98
N ILE A 25 2.75 17.29 23.52
CA ILE A 25 3.76 16.21 23.54
C ILE A 25 3.27 15.03 24.38
N LYS A 26 2.64 15.31 25.54
CA LYS A 26 2.08 14.27 26.41
C LYS A 26 0.99 13.47 25.67
N GLU A 27 0.08 14.15 24.99
CA GLU A 27 -0.98 13.51 24.21
C GLU A 27 -0.41 12.66 23.06
N ILE A 28 0.59 13.17 22.33
CA ILE A 28 1.25 12.40 21.26
C ILE A 28 1.90 11.14 21.82
N LYS A 29 2.57 11.23 22.97
CA LYS A 29 3.19 10.07 23.62
C LYS A 29 2.15 9.04 24.03
N HIS A 30 1.07 9.48 24.68
CA HIS A 30 -0.02 8.59 25.06
C HIS A 30 -0.64 7.88 23.85
N CYS A 31 -0.94 8.61 22.78
CA CYS A 31 -1.42 8.01 21.54
C CYS A 31 -0.45 6.98 20.95
N ASN A 32 0.86 7.21 21.03
CA ASN A 32 1.85 6.24 20.54
C ASN A 32 1.87 4.97 21.40
N GLU A 33 1.79 5.08 22.73
CA GLU A 33 1.72 3.94 23.64
C GLU A 33 0.46 3.09 23.36
N GLU A 34 -0.70 3.74 23.19
CA GLU A 34 -1.95 3.06 22.83
C GLU A 34 -1.87 2.38 21.46
N LEU A 35 -1.22 3.02 20.47
CA LEU A 35 -0.99 2.41 19.16
C LEU A 35 -0.17 1.12 19.27
N GLU A 36 0.90 1.11 20.07
CA GLU A 36 1.72 -0.10 20.28
C GLU A 36 0.91 -1.25 20.90
N VAL A 37 0.05 -0.95 21.87
CA VAL A 37 -0.85 -1.93 22.49
C VAL A 37 -1.82 -2.52 21.47
N ILE A 38 -2.46 -1.65 20.66
CA ILE A 38 -3.40 -2.07 19.62
C ILE A 38 -2.70 -2.90 18.53
N GLU A 39 -1.53 -2.46 18.07
CA GLU A 39 -0.75 -3.19 17.06
C GLU A 39 -0.32 -4.57 17.55
N ALA A 40 0.04 -4.70 18.82
CA ALA A 40 0.36 -5.98 19.44
C ALA A 40 -0.86 -6.92 19.44
N GLU A 41 -2.05 -6.41 19.73
CA GLU A 41 -3.28 -7.19 19.72
C GLU A 41 -3.69 -7.61 18.31
N ILE A 42 -3.58 -6.71 17.33
CA ILE A 42 -3.76 -7.03 15.91
C ILE A 42 -2.82 -8.16 15.50
N LYS A 43 -1.53 -8.10 15.88
CA LYS A 43 -0.55 -9.14 15.56
C LYS A 43 -0.90 -10.50 16.16
N LYS A 44 -1.48 -10.54 17.36
CA LYS A 44 -1.97 -11.79 17.97
C LYS A 44 -3.16 -12.35 17.18
N HIS A 45 -4.15 -11.52 16.87
CA HIS A 45 -5.32 -11.93 16.08
C HIS A 45 -4.96 -12.39 14.68
N MET A 46 -3.97 -11.75 14.04
CA MET A 46 -3.49 -12.11 12.71
C MET A 46 -3.02 -13.56 12.60
N LYS A 47 -2.52 -14.16 13.69
CA LYS A 47 -2.11 -15.58 13.72
C LYS A 47 -3.26 -16.57 13.51
N GLN A 48 -4.51 -16.13 13.68
CA GLN A 48 -5.70 -16.97 13.47
C GLN A 48 -6.03 -17.11 11.98
N PHE A 49 -5.51 -16.21 11.13
CA PHE A 49 -5.73 -16.27 9.69
C PHE A 49 -4.63 -17.09 9.01
N PRO A 50 -4.96 -17.98 8.06
CA PRO A 50 -3.98 -18.82 7.37
C PRO A 50 -3.18 -18.07 6.29
N TYR A 51 -3.33 -16.74 6.18
CA TYR A 51 -2.76 -15.96 5.08
C TYR A 51 -1.35 -15.48 5.40
N ARG A 52 -0.38 -15.81 4.54
CA ARG A 52 1.04 -15.43 4.69
C ARG A 52 1.41 -14.19 3.86
N LEU A 53 0.60 -13.13 3.92
CA LEU A 53 0.77 -11.92 3.09
C LEU A 53 2.06 -11.16 3.37
N GLU A 54 2.55 -11.21 4.62
CA GLU A 54 3.77 -10.53 5.08
C GLU A 54 5.04 -11.01 4.36
N THR A 55 5.00 -12.18 3.73
CA THR A 55 6.13 -12.71 2.95
C THR A 55 6.40 -11.93 1.67
N MET A 56 5.44 -11.12 1.20
CA MET A 56 5.61 -10.25 0.05
C MET A 56 6.30 -8.94 0.46
N PRO A 57 7.39 -8.52 -0.21
CA PRO A 57 8.03 -7.25 0.06
C PRO A 57 7.03 -6.08 0.00
N GLY A 58 7.10 -5.20 1.00
CA GLY A 58 6.23 -4.05 1.12
C GLY A 58 4.90 -4.32 1.84
N ILE A 59 4.65 -5.53 2.35
CA ILE A 59 3.50 -5.84 3.21
C ILE A 59 4.00 -6.12 4.64
N ASN A 60 3.60 -5.30 5.61
CA ASN A 60 3.79 -5.56 7.04
C ASN A 60 2.49 -6.11 7.66
N THR A 61 2.53 -6.52 8.93
CA THR A 61 1.38 -7.07 9.65
C THR A 61 0.14 -6.18 9.59
N ILE A 62 0.30 -4.87 9.77
CA ILE A 62 -0.80 -3.90 9.71
C ILE A 62 -1.37 -3.84 8.28
N THR A 63 -0.51 -3.78 7.26
CA THR A 63 -0.94 -3.80 5.85
C THR A 63 -1.66 -5.10 5.50
N ALA A 64 -1.18 -6.23 6.03
CA ALA A 64 -1.85 -7.53 5.86
C ALA A 64 -3.22 -7.55 6.55
N ALA A 65 -3.33 -7.02 7.78
CA ALA A 65 -4.60 -6.89 8.49
C ALA A 65 -5.59 -6.01 7.72
N MET A 66 -5.14 -4.85 7.21
CA MET A 66 -5.97 -3.96 6.39
C MET A 66 -6.44 -4.63 5.09
N LEU A 67 -5.59 -5.43 4.44
CA LEU A 67 -5.98 -6.20 3.26
C LEU A 67 -7.08 -7.20 3.62
N ILE A 68 -6.90 -7.97 4.69
CA ILE A 68 -7.88 -8.98 5.12
C ILE A 68 -9.20 -8.31 5.51
N SER A 69 -9.18 -7.18 6.21
CA SER A 69 -10.40 -6.47 6.63
C SER A 69 -11.19 -5.90 5.44
N GLU A 70 -10.50 -5.31 4.45
CA GLU A 70 -11.15 -4.70 3.29
C GLU A 70 -11.59 -5.74 2.23
N ILE A 71 -10.85 -6.84 2.11
CA ILE A 71 -11.17 -7.94 1.19
C ILE A 71 -12.27 -8.83 1.79
N GLY A 72 -12.21 -9.13 3.08
CA GLY A 72 -13.08 -10.10 3.75
C GLY A 72 -12.85 -11.52 3.24
N ASP A 73 -13.92 -12.27 3.00
CA ASP A 73 -13.83 -13.59 2.38
C ASP A 73 -13.38 -13.46 0.92
N ILE A 74 -12.16 -13.92 0.62
CA ILE A 74 -11.59 -13.92 -0.73
C ILE A 74 -12.42 -14.73 -1.73
N ARG A 75 -13.15 -15.76 -1.27
CA ARG A 75 -13.95 -16.66 -2.12
C ARG A 75 -15.15 -15.98 -2.74
N ARG A 76 -15.55 -14.80 -2.25
CA ARG A 76 -16.61 -13.97 -2.87
C ARG A 76 -16.22 -13.49 -4.26
N PHE A 77 -14.92 -13.42 -4.56
CA PHE A 77 -14.41 -13.05 -5.87
C PHE A 77 -14.12 -14.31 -6.68
N SER A 78 -14.78 -14.49 -7.82
CA SER A 78 -14.50 -15.65 -8.69
C SER A 78 -13.17 -15.52 -9.46
N SER A 79 -12.57 -14.33 -9.50
CA SER A 79 -11.28 -14.09 -10.14
C SER A 79 -10.58 -12.85 -9.57
N ALA A 80 -9.25 -12.79 -9.74
CA ALA A 80 -8.45 -11.63 -9.38
C ALA A 80 -8.91 -10.34 -10.10
N ASP A 81 -9.41 -10.45 -11.33
CA ASP A 81 -9.92 -9.29 -12.09
C ASP A 81 -11.18 -8.70 -11.46
N LYS A 82 -12.06 -9.55 -10.92
CA LYS A 82 -13.24 -9.09 -10.15
C LYS A 82 -12.80 -8.37 -8.87
N MET A 83 -11.78 -8.88 -8.18
CA MET A 83 -11.19 -8.18 -7.04
C MET A 83 -10.57 -6.83 -7.45
N CYS A 84 -9.88 -6.77 -8.60
CA CYS A 84 -9.32 -5.52 -9.15
C CYS A 84 -10.40 -4.50 -9.53
N ARG A 85 -11.56 -4.97 -10.00
CA ARG A 85 -12.71 -4.11 -10.29
C ARG A 85 -13.34 -3.59 -8.99
N TYR A 86 -13.47 -4.46 -7.98
CA TYR A 86 -13.97 -4.09 -6.66
C TYR A 86 -13.06 -3.06 -5.97
N SER A 87 -11.74 -3.24 -6.03
CA SER A 87 -10.76 -2.29 -5.48
C SER A 87 -10.60 -1.01 -6.31
N GLY A 88 -11.34 -0.84 -7.41
CA GLY A 88 -11.27 0.36 -8.24
C GLY A 88 -9.97 0.52 -9.03
N ILE A 89 -9.15 -0.53 -9.13
CA ILE A 89 -7.91 -0.55 -9.92
C ILE A 89 -8.23 -0.70 -11.41
N SER A 90 -9.20 -1.55 -11.74
CA SER A 90 -9.65 -1.72 -13.12
C SER A 90 -10.37 -0.48 -13.62
N PRO A 91 -10.04 0.09 -14.80
CA PRO A 91 -10.89 1.08 -15.44
C PRO A 91 -12.29 0.52 -15.72
N VAL A 92 -13.23 1.45 -15.87
CA VAL A 92 -14.59 1.17 -16.33
C VAL A 92 -14.65 1.55 -17.80
N SER A 93 -15.08 0.61 -18.64
CA SER A 93 -15.42 0.88 -20.03
C SER A 93 -16.79 1.56 -20.07
N CYS A 94 -16.85 2.73 -20.71
CA CYS A 94 -18.11 3.35 -21.11
C CYS A 94 -18.11 3.36 -22.63
N SER A 95 -19.03 2.60 -23.23
CA SER A 95 -19.27 2.59 -24.67
C SER A 95 -20.48 3.47 -24.94
N SER A 96 -20.30 4.52 -25.74
CA SER A 96 -21.39 5.36 -26.23
C SER A 96 -21.38 5.30 -27.76
N GLY A 97 -22.15 4.37 -28.32
CA GLY A 97 -22.34 4.19 -29.77
C GLY A 97 -21.08 3.75 -30.52
N ASP A 98 -20.18 4.70 -30.81
CA ASP A 98 -19.04 4.54 -31.72
C ASP A 98 -17.66 4.58 -31.06
N LYS A 99 -17.58 4.83 -29.74
CA LYS A 99 -16.28 4.97 -29.04
C LYS A 99 -16.28 4.24 -27.71
N ASP A 100 -15.39 3.26 -27.60
CA ASP A 100 -15.01 2.66 -26.33
C ASP A 100 -13.98 3.53 -25.62
N LYS A 101 -14.40 4.20 -24.56
CA LYS A 101 -13.49 4.96 -23.70
C LYS A 101 -13.37 4.30 -22.33
N ASN A 102 -12.13 4.19 -21.87
CA ASN A 102 -11.81 3.68 -20.54
C ASN A 102 -11.64 4.83 -19.55
N PHE A 103 -12.44 4.82 -18.49
CA PHE A 103 -12.41 5.82 -17.43
C PHE A 103 -11.87 5.24 -16.11
N ARG A 104 -11.33 6.11 -15.26
CA ARG A 104 -10.95 5.72 -13.89
C ARG A 104 -12.19 5.28 -13.13
N ASN A 105 -12.13 4.09 -12.52
CA ASN A 105 -13.21 3.61 -11.66
C ASN A 105 -13.34 4.51 -10.42
N LYS A 106 -14.52 5.13 -10.27
CA LYS A 106 -14.84 5.98 -9.12
C LYS A 106 -15.60 5.28 -7.99
N GLN A 107 -16.14 4.10 -8.26
CA GLN A 107 -17.09 3.39 -7.41
C GLN A 107 -16.46 2.24 -6.61
N GLY A 108 -15.21 1.86 -6.91
CA GLY A 108 -14.51 0.82 -6.17
C GLY A 108 -14.07 1.26 -4.75
N ASN A 109 -13.74 0.28 -3.91
CA ASN A 109 -13.25 0.50 -2.54
C ASN A 109 -11.96 1.33 -2.55
N ARG A 110 -12.04 2.55 -2.01
CA ARG A 110 -10.94 3.53 -2.01
C ARG A 110 -9.81 3.18 -1.06
N ARG A 111 -10.13 2.63 0.11
CA ARG A 111 -9.12 2.19 1.08
C ARG A 111 -8.29 1.07 0.49
N LEU A 112 -8.96 0.08 -0.11
CA LEU A 112 -8.28 -1.02 -0.79
C LEU A 112 -7.42 -0.54 -1.97
N TYR A 113 -7.90 0.44 -2.74
CA TYR A 113 -7.11 1.09 -3.80
C TYR A 113 -5.81 1.72 -3.26
N GLU A 114 -5.91 2.46 -2.15
CA GLU A 114 -4.77 3.14 -1.52
C GLU A 114 -3.74 2.14 -0.98
N ILE A 115 -4.21 1.08 -0.32
CA ILE A 115 -3.35 -0.02 0.14
C ILE A 115 -2.57 -0.62 -1.04
N PHE A 116 -3.25 -0.97 -2.14
CA PHE A 116 -2.58 -1.49 -3.33
C PHE A 116 -1.61 -0.49 -3.95
N ARG A 117 -1.93 0.80 -3.94
CA ARG A 117 -1.06 1.86 -4.47
C ARG A 117 0.22 1.97 -3.64
N ASP A 118 0.11 1.90 -2.32
CA ASP A 118 1.27 2.02 -1.44
C ASP A 118 2.16 0.79 -1.51
N ILE A 119 1.59 -0.41 -1.59
CA ILE A 119 2.34 -1.65 -1.84
C ILE A 119 3.05 -1.57 -3.20
N ALA A 120 2.36 -1.12 -4.25
CA ALA A 120 2.96 -0.94 -5.58
C ALA A 120 4.13 0.06 -5.56
N SER A 121 3.93 1.20 -4.90
CA SER A 121 4.95 2.25 -4.78
C SER A 121 6.18 1.76 -4.02
N ARG A 122 5.98 0.98 -2.95
CA ARG A 122 7.06 0.30 -2.21
C ARG A 122 7.79 -0.72 -3.09
N ASN A 123 7.09 -1.51 -3.88
CA ASN A 123 7.70 -2.55 -4.73
C ASN A 123 8.51 -2.00 -5.90
N ILE A 124 8.14 -0.84 -6.46
CA ILE A 124 8.91 -0.17 -7.52
C ILE A 124 10.01 0.75 -6.97
N SER A 125 10.07 0.93 -5.65
CA SER A 125 11.10 1.75 -5.02
C SER A 125 12.44 1.01 -4.98
N ARG A 126 13.52 1.79 -4.89
CA ARG A 126 14.88 1.27 -4.68
C ARG A 126 15.17 1.25 -3.17
N GLY A 127 16.03 0.33 -2.74
CA GLY A 127 16.49 0.26 -1.36
C GLY A 127 17.26 1.52 -0.93
N ARG A 128 17.64 1.60 0.35
CA ARG A 128 18.36 2.76 0.91
C ARG A 128 19.65 3.09 0.15
N ASP A 129 20.31 2.07 -0.36
CA ASP A 129 21.55 2.19 -1.14
C ASP A 129 21.33 2.77 -2.55
N LYS A 130 20.07 3.07 -2.92
CA LYS A 130 19.61 3.58 -4.23
C LYS A 130 19.99 2.73 -5.44
N LYS A 131 20.73 1.63 -5.27
CA LYS A 131 21.21 0.74 -6.33
C LYS A 131 20.30 -0.46 -6.50
N SER A 132 20.02 -1.19 -5.41
CA SER A 132 19.25 -2.43 -5.44
C SER A 132 17.74 -2.17 -5.46
N PRO A 133 16.99 -2.74 -6.42
CA PRO A 133 15.53 -2.67 -6.39
C PRO A 133 14.96 -3.49 -5.23
N ILE A 134 13.88 -3.02 -4.61
CA ILE A 134 13.17 -3.80 -3.58
C ILE A 134 12.53 -5.04 -4.23
N ASN A 135 11.94 -4.86 -5.41
CA ASN A 135 11.47 -5.96 -6.23
C ASN A 135 11.81 -5.70 -7.70
N GLU A 136 12.85 -6.38 -8.17
CA GLU A 136 13.34 -6.28 -9.54
C GLU A 136 12.25 -6.54 -10.59
N THR A 137 11.44 -7.58 -10.38
CA THR A 137 10.42 -8.00 -11.34
C THR A 137 9.33 -6.93 -11.54
N PHE A 138 8.83 -6.32 -10.46
CA PHE A 138 7.82 -5.27 -10.59
C PHE A 138 8.40 -3.96 -11.13
N LEU A 139 9.67 -3.65 -10.81
CA LEU A 139 10.35 -2.48 -11.36
C LEU A 139 10.59 -2.62 -12.88
N GLU A 140 11.04 -3.79 -13.34
CA GLU A 140 11.19 -4.10 -14.76
C GLU A 140 9.85 -3.99 -15.49
N TYR A 141 8.79 -4.57 -14.93
CA TYR A 141 7.45 -4.48 -15.52
C TYR A 141 6.96 -3.02 -15.60
N PHE A 142 7.20 -2.23 -14.56
CA PHE A 142 6.88 -0.79 -14.55
C PHE A 142 7.62 -0.05 -15.67
N ASN A 143 8.93 -0.28 -15.81
CA ASN A 143 9.74 0.34 -16.86
C ASN A 143 9.31 -0.11 -18.27
N LYS A 144 8.98 -1.40 -18.45
CA LYS A 144 8.41 -1.93 -19.70
C LYS A 144 7.11 -1.21 -20.07
N LYS A 145 6.23 -0.96 -19.09
CA LYS A 145 4.99 -0.21 -19.36
C LYS A 145 5.24 1.25 -19.73
N ILE A 146 6.29 1.87 -19.21
CA ILE A 146 6.70 3.22 -19.64
C ILE A 146 7.24 3.19 -21.06
N SER A 147 8.07 2.21 -21.43
CA SER A 147 8.60 2.09 -22.80
C SER A 147 7.53 1.77 -23.84
N GLU A 148 6.43 1.11 -23.44
CA GLU A 148 5.21 0.94 -24.25
C GLU A 148 4.40 2.25 -24.44
N GLY A 149 4.88 3.39 -23.93
CA GLY A 149 4.22 4.70 -24.08
C GLY A 149 3.17 5.01 -23.01
N LYS A 150 3.04 4.20 -21.95
CA LYS A 150 2.10 4.50 -20.87
C LYS A 150 2.63 5.59 -19.95
N THR A 151 1.74 6.44 -19.47
CA THR A 151 2.06 7.40 -18.41
C THR A 151 2.51 6.69 -17.14
N ARG A 152 3.35 7.33 -16.30
CA ARG A 152 3.79 6.77 -15.01
C ARG A 152 2.62 6.29 -14.15
N ARG A 153 1.50 7.01 -14.16
CA ARG A 153 0.28 6.64 -13.44
C ARG A 153 -0.34 5.35 -13.98
N GLN A 154 -0.43 5.20 -15.30
CA GLN A 154 -0.95 3.99 -15.94
C GLN A 154 -0.02 2.79 -15.73
N ALA A 155 1.30 3.01 -15.76
CA ALA A 155 2.29 1.99 -15.43
C ALA A 155 2.15 1.53 -13.98
N LEU A 156 1.95 2.46 -13.02
CA LEU A 156 1.71 2.11 -11.62
C LEU A 156 0.40 1.32 -11.45
N ILE A 157 -0.68 1.71 -12.12
CA ILE A 157 -1.95 0.96 -12.10
C ILE A 157 -1.75 -0.45 -12.66
N ALA A 158 -0.92 -0.62 -13.70
CA ALA A 158 -0.61 -1.94 -14.23
C ALA A 158 0.14 -2.80 -13.20
N VAL A 159 1.10 -2.23 -12.45
CA VAL A 159 1.78 -2.91 -11.34
C VAL A 159 0.78 -3.26 -10.24
N MET A 160 -0.10 -2.34 -9.84
CA MET A 160 -1.14 -2.59 -8.85
C MET A 160 -2.04 -3.78 -9.23
N ARG A 161 -2.41 -3.90 -10.51
CA ARG A 161 -3.17 -5.07 -11.01
C ARG A 161 -2.41 -6.37 -10.85
N GLN A 162 -1.11 -6.38 -11.16
CA GLN A 162 -0.28 -7.59 -11.00
C GLN A 162 -0.13 -7.97 -9.52
N ILE A 163 0.08 -6.98 -8.64
CA ILE A 163 0.13 -7.20 -7.19
C ILE A 163 -1.20 -7.76 -6.69
N ALA A 164 -2.33 -7.22 -7.14
CA ALA A 164 -3.65 -7.75 -6.80
C ALA A 164 -3.84 -9.20 -7.25
N LYS A 165 -3.38 -9.58 -8.46
CA LYS A 165 -3.39 -10.99 -8.91
C LYS A 165 -2.57 -11.89 -7.98
N VAL A 166 -1.38 -11.43 -7.56
CA VAL A 166 -0.53 -12.17 -6.61
C VAL A 166 -1.22 -12.34 -5.25
N ILE A 167 -1.71 -11.24 -4.66
CA ILE A 167 -2.37 -11.27 -3.34
C ILE A 167 -3.61 -12.17 -3.37
N TYR A 168 -4.42 -12.08 -4.43
CA TYR A 168 -5.56 -12.99 -4.63
C TYR A 168 -5.12 -14.46 -4.61
N SER A 169 -4.04 -14.79 -5.33
CA SER A 169 -3.50 -16.14 -5.38
C SER A 169 -2.93 -16.60 -4.03
N MET A 170 -2.25 -15.73 -3.29
CA MET A 170 -1.74 -16.02 -1.95
C MET A 170 -2.88 -16.31 -0.96
N MET A 171 -3.97 -15.54 -1.03
CA MET A 171 -5.13 -15.73 -0.16
C MET A 171 -5.91 -17.01 -0.51
N ILE A 172 -6.18 -17.27 -1.80
CA ILE A 172 -6.92 -18.47 -2.22
C ILE A 172 -6.16 -19.76 -1.88
N HIS A 173 -4.86 -19.80 -2.14
CA HIS A 173 -4.05 -21.01 -1.95
C HIS A 173 -3.34 -21.07 -0.59
N GLN A 174 -3.51 -20.05 0.26
CA GLN A 174 -2.88 -19.96 1.58
C GLN A 174 -1.37 -20.22 1.55
N ARG A 175 -0.71 -19.67 0.53
CA ARG A 175 0.72 -19.88 0.25
C ARG A 175 1.52 -18.61 0.42
N GLU A 176 2.81 -18.79 0.64
CA GLU A 176 3.77 -17.70 0.69
C GLU A 176 3.97 -17.04 -0.68
N TYR A 177 4.53 -15.84 -0.65
CA TYR A 177 4.84 -15.08 -1.84
C TYR A 177 5.91 -15.81 -2.65
N ILE A 178 5.58 -16.15 -3.89
CA ILE A 178 6.53 -16.68 -4.86
C ILE A 178 6.86 -15.53 -5.81
N LYS A 179 8.14 -15.13 -5.85
CA LYS A 179 8.61 -14.10 -6.78
C LYS A 179 8.22 -14.50 -8.22
N PRO A 180 7.40 -13.69 -8.92
CA PRO A 180 7.01 -14.02 -10.27
C PRO A 180 8.24 -13.99 -11.18
N THR A 181 8.43 -15.02 -11.99
CA THR A 181 9.46 -15.03 -13.04
C THR A 181 8.97 -14.16 -14.21
N VAL A 182 9.88 -13.39 -14.81
CA VAL A 182 9.60 -12.36 -15.83
C VAL A 182 8.72 -12.89 -17.00
N SER A 183 8.88 -14.16 -17.39
CA SER A 183 8.11 -14.81 -18.47
C SER A 183 6.62 -15.02 -18.18
N LYS A 184 6.20 -15.06 -16.90
CA LYS A 184 4.79 -15.29 -16.53
C LYS A 184 3.93 -14.03 -16.51
N ILE A 185 4.56 -12.85 -16.58
CA ILE A 185 3.84 -11.57 -16.56
C ILE A 185 3.31 -11.19 -17.96
N GLU A 186 3.84 -11.82 -19.01
CA GLU A 186 3.46 -11.53 -20.41
C GLU A 186 2.17 -12.22 -20.84
N ASN A 187 1.76 -13.30 -20.17
CA ASN A 187 0.70 -14.19 -20.64
C ASN A 187 -0.58 -14.21 -19.76
N ALA A 188 -0.90 -13.13 -19.04
CA ALA A 188 -2.06 -13.09 -18.13
C ALA A 188 -2.81 -11.75 -18.04
#